data_AF-A0A7Y2AWW3-F1
#
_entry.id   AF-A0A7Y2AWW3-F1
#
_cell.length_a   1.000
_cell.length_b   1.000
_cell.length_c   1.000
_cell.angle_alpha   90.00
_cell.angle_beta   90.00
_cell.angle_gamma   90.00
#
_symmetry.space_group_name_H-M   'P 1'
#
loop_
_entity.id
_entity.type
_entity.pdbx_description
1 polymer ?
#
loop_
_entity_poly.entity_id
_entity_poly.type
_entity_poly.pdbx_seq_one_letter_code
_entity_poly.pdbx_strand_id
1 'polypeptide(L)'
;MNLKYTIQLTLTFHLLALALTGLPARAEVSLDLPFKANNLSWREYYARNKATHGGSVQKYGFDLVARRYNSQLAQWSMISVPWQTYDMDPRNDLHVVYEQPVYAMESGTIVACWRNAPENPQAARSDEGFGNKEANFLHEKLRSGFMPGGGNILWVDHADGSRALYAHFRTGTIPAALCAKNKALFDKPFNEQSETMLAEAERVEIKRGQYLGLVGNAGNSTGPHLHIHVERDGQAEAVVFNHGLASPVIGSVTDPGQWAAFKGGSIPPGPNLIWPPRKLGDHFARHGFPAAQFQKWFLHLSDSGYWLTWIDLFSGAGGDYLNMVWQPARGRWRAHVGIDAGRFQETFNEAVEDRYFPVLADVGTWSGMPRYAAIYRENEPGRFELRFGLTDEQAQAGFKQLVAQGFVPQSSSVISINGQRRHTVLYRKAAAGSFWARSGMTADEYQQAWQLNQAAGRNVRFLDVYRHMGQAYFSAIFSELPKGEGIGKHGLDGSAFQQAFEEGYQEGFRLQLVAGYDGANERRYAASWFRQAAPLEKAARVVARGPAATADAPSAKLSIGHAQRAEQRIPQRMRHRTRAVGSSADEGGDIIHRRD
;
A
#
# COMPACT_ATOMS: atom_id res chain seq x y z
N MET A 1 -30.11 -34.50 -70.17
CA MET A 1 -28.75 -33.95 -69.97
C MET A 1 -28.62 -32.70 -70.80
N ASN A 2 -28.62 -31.52 -70.18
CA ASN A 2 -28.27 -30.26 -70.83
C ASN A 2 -27.82 -29.26 -69.76
N LEU A 3 -26.55 -28.84 -69.89
CA LEU A 3 -25.82 -27.92 -69.04
C LEU A 3 -26.38 -26.50 -69.26
N LYS A 4 -26.83 -25.81 -68.21
CA LYS A 4 -27.14 -24.38 -68.26
C LYS A 4 -26.39 -23.63 -67.16
N TYR A 5 -25.54 -22.72 -67.62
CA TYR A 5 -24.80 -21.71 -66.88
C TYR A 5 -25.75 -20.85 -66.02
N THR A 6 -25.38 -20.62 -64.76
CA THR A 6 -26.00 -19.60 -63.90
C THR A 6 -24.96 -18.55 -63.56
N ILE A 7 -25.26 -17.32 -63.93
CA ILE A 7 -24.46 -16.10 -63.73
C ILE A 7 -24.61 -15.65 -62.27
N GLN A 8 -23.49 -15.50 -61.55
CA GLN A 8 -23.45 -14.83 -60.24
C GLN A 8 -23.37 -13.32 -60.44
N LEU A 9 -24.36 -12.60 -59.92
CA LEU A 9 -24.39 -11.15 -59.86
C LEU A 9 -23.82 -10.71 -58.49
N THR A 10 -22.62 -10.13 -58.48
CA THR A 10 -21.99 -9.55 -57.28
C THR A 10 -22.48 -8.10 -57.09
N LEU A 11 -23.29 -7.87 -56.05
CA LEU A 11 -23.70 -6.53 -55.62
C LEU A 11 -22.56 -5.89 -54.81
N THR A 12 -21.97 -4.80 -55.32
CA THR A 12 -20.87 -4.10 -54.64
C THR A 12 -21.42 -2.83 -53.98
N PHE A 13 -21.62 -2.85 -52.66
CA PHE A 13 -21.95 -1.65 -51.88
C PHE A 13 -20.73 -0.73 -51.80
N HIS A 14 -20.81 0.47 -52.38
CA HIS A 14 -19.84 1.53 -52.17
C HIS A 14 -20.17 2.23 -50.84
N LEU A 15 -19.45 1.89 -49.77
CA LEU A 15 -19.41 2.69 -48.55
C LEU A 15 -18.58 3.95 -48.82
N LEU A 16 -19.25 5.09 -48.91
CA LEU A 16 -18.62 6.40 -48.90
C LEU A 16 -18.13 6.68 -47.47
N ALA A 17 -16.85 6.40 -47.19
CA ALA A 17 -16.22 6.73 -45.91
C ALA A 17 -15.99 8.25 -45.84
N LEU A 18 -16.88 8.96 -45.15
CA LEU A 18 -16.63 10.35 -44.75
C LEU A 18 -15.55 10.32 -43.66
N ALA A 19 -14.32 10.68 -44.02
CA ALA A 19 -13.23 10.87 -43.07
C ALA A 19 -13.48 12.15 -42.26
N LEU A 20 -14.28 12.04 -41.20
CA LEU A 20 -14.25 12.98 -40.09
C LEU A 20 -12.88 12.81 -39.43
N THR A 21 -11.96 13.75 -39.69
CA THR A 21 -10.77 13.93 -38.88
C THR A 21 -11.21 14.34 -37.48
N GLY A 22 -11.56 13.37 -36.65
CA GLY A 22 -11.75 13.59 -35.23
C GLY A 22 -10.45 14.17 -34.68
N LEU A 23 -10.54 15.37 -34.10
CA LEU A 23 -9.49 15.84 -33.19
C LEU A 23 -9.24 14.70 -32.18
N PRO A 24 -7.97 14.35 -31.88
CA PRO A 24 -7.70 13.34 -30.86
C PRO A 24 -8.42 13.77 -29.58
N ALA A 25 -9.25 12.87 -29.03
CA ALA A 25 -9.78 13.06 -27.69
C ALA A 25 -8.57 13.30 -26.77
N ARG A 26 -8.52 14.50 -26.17
CA ARG A 26 -7.42 14.89 -25.30
C ARG A 26 -7.48 13.97 -24.08
N ALA A 27 -6.38 13.28 -23.77
CA ALA A 27 -6.34 12.40 -22.61
C ALA A 27 -6.60 13.21 -21.34
N GLU A 28 -7.68 12.89 -20.64
CA GLU A 28 -8.03 13.49 -19.35
C GLU A 28 -6.90 13.19 -18.35
N VAL A 29 -6.35 14.22 -17.69
CA VAL A 29 -5.23 14.02 -16.77
C VAL A 29 -5.72 13.37 -15.49
N SER A 30 -5.25 12.15 -15.32
CA SER A 30 -5.17 11.44 -14.06
C SER A 30 -4.48 12.23 -12.94
N LEU A 31 -5.14 12.81 -11.92
CA LEU A 31 -4.45 13.44 -10.77
C LEU A 31 -4.13 12.47 -9.62
N ASP A 32 -3.03 12.65 -8.89
CA ASP A 32 -2.80 11.97 -7.60
C ASP A 32 -3.53 12.69 -6.46
N LEU A 33 -3.83 11.96 -5.38
CA LEU A 33 -4.22 12.61 -4.13
C LEU A 33 -3.04 13.45 -3.61
N PRO A 34 -3.28 14.66 -3.07
CA PRO A 34 -2.22 15.55 -2.61
C PRO A 34 -1.60 15.13 -1.26
N PHE A 35 -1.88 13.90 -0.81
CA PHE A 35 -1.45 13.33 0.46
C PHE A 35 -0.88 11.92 0.27
N LYS A 36 -0.16 11.42 1.28
CA LYS A 36 0.40 10.06 1.27
C LYS A 36 0.03 9.35 2.56
N ALA A 37 -0.42 8.10 2.47
CA ALA A 37 -0.79 7.35 3.68
C ALA A 37 0.40 6.97 4.56
N ASN A 38 1.64 7.17 4.09
CA ASN A 38 2.85 7.11 4.90
C ASN A 38 2.86 8.11 6.06
N ASN A 39 2.07 9.18 5.96
CA ASN A 39 2.04 10.28 6.92
C ASN A 39 0.97 10.13 8.00
N LEU A 40 0.15 9.08 7.89
CA LEU A 40 -0.93 8.79 8.83
C LEU A 40 -0.44 7.85 9.94
N SER A 41 -0.86 8.11 11.17
CA SER A 41 -0.79 7.16 12.27
C SER A 41 -1.77 5.99 12.07
N TRP A 42 -1.63 4.92 12.86
CA TRP A 42 -2.34 3.64 12.72
C TRP A 42 -3.86 3.69 12.97
N ARG A 43 -4.46 4.87 13.15
CA ARG A 43 -5.92 5.11 13.27
C ARG A 43 -6.33 6.44 12.63
N GLU A 44 -5.56 6.91 11.66
CA GLU A 44 -5.83 8.16 10.97
C GLU A 44 -6.11 7.91 9.51
N TYR A 45 -7.04 8.67 8.97
CA TYR A 45 -7.29 8.76 7.54
C TYR A 45 -7.53 10.22 7.17
N TYR A 46 -7.22 10.58 5.93
CA TYR A 46 -7.73 11.84 5.40
C TYR A 46 -9.24 11.75 5.25
N ALA A 47 -9.92 12.88 5.12
CA ALA A 47 -11.37 12.87 5.01
C ALA A 47 -11.90 14.07 4.24
N ARG A 48 -13.08 13.86 3.68
CA ARG A 48 -13.95 14.91 3.14
C ARG A 48 -15.15 15.04 4.08
N ASN A 49 -15.51 16.28 4.46
CA ASN A 49 -16.64 16.53 5.36
C ASN A 49 -17.94 16.94 4.65
N LYS A 50 -17.88 17.67 3.53
CA LYS A 50 -19.04 18.18 2.79
C LYS A 50 -18.98 17.84 1.30
N ALA A 51 -20.14 17.80 0.65
CA ALA A 51 -20.23 17.83 -0.80
C ALA A 51 -19.75 19.20 -1.34
N THR A 52 -19.27 19.17 -2.58
CA THR A 52 -18.91 20.28 -3.49
C THR A 52 -19.30 21.70 -3.07
N HIS A 53 -18.36 22.65 -3.17
CA HIS A 53 -18.62 24.08 -2.99
C HIS A 53 -19.65 24.60 -4.01
N GLY A 54 -20.45 25.61 -3.65
CA GLY A 54 -21.46 26.18 -4.54
C GLY A 54 -20.91 27.18 -5.57
N GLY A 55 -21.40 27.12 -6.82
CA GLY A 55 -21.61 28.28 -7.71
C GLY A 55 -20.41 29.08 -8.25
N SER A 56 -19.20 28.51 -8.37
CA SER A 56 -18.03 29.19 -8.95
C SER A 56 -17.01 28.19 -9.53
N VAL A 57 -15.79 28.63 -9.89
CA VAL A 57 -14.65 27.76 -10.26
C VAL A 57 -14.33 26.69 -9.22
N GLN A 58 -14.77 26.89 -7.97
CA GLN A 58 -14.58 25.94 -6.88
C GLN A 58 -15.63 24.83 -6.83
N LYS A 59 -16.59 24.78 -7.78
CA LYS A 59 -17.73 23.85 -7.74
C LYS A 59 -17.33 22.41 -7.41
N TYR A 60 -16.22 21.93 -7.95
CA TYR A 60 -15.73 20.56 -7.70
C TYR A 60 -14.57 20.49 -6.72
N GLY A 61 -14.31 21.56 -5.99
CA GLY A 61 -13.24 21.65 -5.00
C GLY A 61 -13.50 20.80 -3.76
N PHE A 62 -12.40 20.45 -3.09
CA PHE A 62 -12.38 19.67 -1.87
C PHE A 62 -11.71 20.43 -0.75
N ASP A 63 -12.36 20.45 0.41
CA ASP A 63 -11.73 20.78 1.67
C ASP A 63 -11.36 19.47 2.37
N LEU A 64 -10.09 19.10 2.24
CA LEU A 64 -9.56 17.85 2.74
C LEU A 64 -9.02 18.05 4.16
N VAL A 65 -9.56 17.28 5.10
CA VAL A 65 -9.11 17.21 6.49
C VAL A 65 -8.50 15.84 6.77
N ALA A 66 -8.21 15.55 8.03
CA ALA A 66 -7.88 14.23 8.53
C ALA A 66 -8.70 13.94 9.78
N ARG A 67 -8.94 12.66 10.04
CA ARG A 67 -9.69 12.18 11.20
C ARG A 67 -8.92 11.07 11.89
N ARG A 68 -8.92 11.10 13.21
CA ARG A 68 -8.40 10.04 14.08
C ARG A 68 -9.57 9.37 14.79
N TYR A 69 -9.57 8.04 14.86
CA TYR A 69 -10.53 7.33 15.69
C TYR A 69 -10.22 7.55 17.18
N ASN A 70 -11.14 8.19 17.90
CA ASN A 70 -11.08 8.34 19.34
C ASN A 70 -11.80 7.16 20.00
N SER A 71 -11.04 6.27 20.63
CA SER A 71 -11.59 5.07 21.28
C SER A 71 -12.33 5.34 22.58
N GLN A 72 -12.10 6.48 23.23
CA GLN A 72 -12.83 6.84 24.47
C GLN A 72 -14.26 7.29 24.16
N LEU A 73 -14.42 8.01 23.05
CA LEU A 73 -15.70 8.53 22.60
C LEU A 73 -16.36 7.63 21.54
N ALA A 74 -15.68 6.54 21.16
CA ALA A 74 -16.03 5.66 20.06
C ALA A 74 -16.48 6.45 18.81
N GLN A 75 -15.63 7.35 18.30
CA GLN A 75 -16.01 8.16 17.13
C GLN A 75 -14.79 8.67 16.36
N TRP A 76 -15.00 8.96 15.07
CA TRP A 76 -14.01 9.62 14.22
C TRP A 76 -14.03 11.14 14.42
N SER A 77 -12.92 11.71 14.87
CA SER A 77 -12.80 13.14 15.12
C SER A 77 -11.69 13.76 14.28
N MET A 78 -11.94 14.97 13.75
CA MET A 78 -10.89 15.81 13.15
C MET A 78 -10.05 16.56 14.19
N ILE A 79 -10.51 16.56 15.45
CA ILE A 79 -9.86 17.18 16.59
C ILE A 79 -9.30 16.10 17.51
N SER A 80 -8.09 16.32 18.01
CA SER A 80 -7.32 15.37 18.83
C SER A 80 -7.73 15.34 20.32
N VAL A 81 -8.57 16.29 20.76
CA VAL A 81 -9.12 16.42 22.12
C VAL A 81 -10.66 16.42 22.09
N PRO A 82 -11.37 16.25 23.23
CA PRO A 82 -12.82 16.43 23.28
C PRO A 82 -13.24 17.82 22.82
N TRP A 83 -14.41 17.94 22.16
CA TRP A 83 -14.91 19.20 21.61
C TRP A 83 -15.08 20.29 22.68
N GLN A 84 -15.54 19.94 23.88
CA GLN A 84 -15.64 20.88 24.99
C GLN A 84 -14.28 21.47 25.39
N THR A 85 -13.22 20.66 25.31
CA THR A 85 -11.85 21.13 25.55
C THR A 85 -11.36 22.03 24.42
N TYR A 86 -11.66 21.65 23.17
CA TYR A 86 -11.31 22.43 21.99
C TYR A 86 -11.99 23.81 21.97
N ASP A 87 -13.29 23.91 22.28
CA ASP A 87 -14.02 25.18 22.21
C ASP A 87 -13.57 26.22 23.27
N MET A 88 -12.84 25.78 24.30
CA MET A 88 -12.20 26.67 25.29
C MET A 88 -10.88 27.29 24.78
N ASP A 89 -10.17 26.60 23.89
CA ASP A 89 -8.87 27.02 23.33
C ASP A 89 -8.68 26.41 21.92
N PRO A 90 -9.34 26.96 20.88
CA PRO A 90 -9.41 26.35 19.55
C PRO A 90 -8.14 26.61 18.74
N ARG A 91 -7.11 25.80 19.01
CA ARG A 91 -5.81 25.92 18.33
C ARG A 91 -5.71 25.08 17.06
N ASN A 92 -4.89 25.53 16.13
CA ASN A 92 -4.63 24.82 14.88
C ASN A 92 -3.99 23.43 15.12
N ASP A 93 -3.06 23.32 16.06
CA ASP A 93 -2.33 22.08 16.37
C ASP A 93 -3.19 20.97 16.98
N LEU A 94 -4.43 21.29 17.38
CA LEU A 94 -5.41 20.30 17.82
C LEU A 94 -6.10 19.59 16.66
N HIS A 95 -6.05 20.11 15.43
CA HIS A 95 -6.59 19.46 14.24
C HIS A 95 -5.64 18.38 13.72
N VAL A 96 -6.16 17.19 13.46
CA VAL A 96 -5.36 16.02 13.01
C VAL A 96 -4.63 16.29 11.69
N VAL A 97 -5.18 17.16 10.84
CA VAL A 97 -4.59 17.50 9.53
C VAL A 97 -3.53 18.59 9.58
N TYR A 98 -3.44 19.34 10.69
CA TYR A 98 -2.48 20.43 10.78
C TYR A 98 -1.05 19.88 10.63
N GLU A 99 -0.23 20.60 9.87
CA GLU A 99 1.14 20.19 9.54
C GLU A 99 1.28 18.87 8.73
N GLN A 100 0.19 18.32 8.18
CA GLN A 100 0.29 17.23 7.21
C GLN A 100 0.95 17.73 5.91
N PRO A 101 1.88 16.98 5.32
CA PRO A 101 2.56 17.40 4.11
C PRO A 101 1.71 17.22 2.86
N VAL A 102 1.77 18.24 2.01
CA VAL A 102 1.03 18.30 0.75
C VAL A 102 1.99 18.02 -0.41
N TYR A 103 1.51 17.27 -1.40
CA TYR A 103 2.27 16.91 -2.59
C TYR A 103 1.54 17.33 -3.87
N ALA A 104 2.31 17.63 -4.92
CA ALA A 104 1.78 17.94 -6.24
C ALA A 104 0.98 16.77 -6.80
N MET A 105 -0.28 17.01 -7.16
CA MET A 105 -1.18 16.02 -7.76
C MET A 105 -0.73 15.61 -9.17
N GLU A 106 -0.08 16.51 -9.89
CA GLU A 106 0.55 16.26 -11.19
C GLU A 106 1.70 17.26 -11.41
N SER A 107 2.59 16.94 -12.34
CA SER A 107 3.63 17.82 -12.85
C SER A 107 3.02 19.03 -13.54
N GLY A 108 3.72 20.16 -13.50
CA GLY A 108 3.22 21.39 -14.12
C GLY A 108 4.03 22.61 -13.71
N THR A 109 3.53 23.77 -14.11
CA THR A 109 4.18 25.05 -13.90
C THR A 109 3.42 25.84 -12.83
N ILE A 110 4.09 26.27 -11.76
CA ILE A 110 3.53 27.21 -10.80
C ILE A 110 3.42 28.59 -11.49
N VAL A 111 2.20 29.09 -11.63
CA VAL A 111 1.89 30.36 -12.32
C VAL A 111 1.45 31.48 -11.38
N ALA A 112 1.01 31.14 -10.18
CA ALA A 112 0.73 32.09 -9.11
C ALA A 112 1.01 31.47 -7.75
N CYS A 113 1.48 32.28 -6.80
CA CYS A 113 1.79 31.80 -5.47
C CYS A 113 1.77 32.90 -4.40
N TRP A 114 1.64 32.48 -3.14
CA TRP A 114 1.96 33.28 -1.97
C TRP A 114 2.37 32.35 -0.83
N ARG A 115 3.48 32.61 -0.13
CA ARG A 115 4.01 31.64 0.85
C ARG A 115 4.10 32.09 2.30
N ASN A 116 3.82 33.35 2.60
CA ASN A 116 4.10 33.90 3.92
C ASN A 116 2.97 34.72 4.54
N ALA A 117 1.74 34.62 4.03
CA ALA A 117 0.56 35.17 4.69
C ALA A 117 0.43 34.58 6.11
N PRO A 118 0.10 35.41 7.13
CA PRO A 118 -0.08 34.94 8.49
C PRO A 118 -1.27 33.96 8.58
N GLU A 119 -1.19 33.02 9.52
CA GLU A 119 -2.30 32.15 9.87
C GLU A 119 -3.43 32.95 10.55
N ASN A 120 -4.62 32.38 10.54
CA ASN A 120 -5.72 32.86 11.36
C ASN A 120 -5.38 32.79 12.86
N PRO A 121 -5.79 33.78 13.69
CA PRO A 121 -5.47 33.83 15.12
C PRO A 121 -5.88 32.57 15.89
N GLN A 122 -6.99 31.95 15.48
CA GLN A 122 -7.48 30.68 16.01
C GLN A 122 -8.27 29.93 14.94
N ALA A 123 -8.55 28.65 15.17
CA ALA A 123 -9.55 27.94 14.40
C ALA A 123 -10.97 28.30 14.91
N ALA A 124 -11.99 28.11 14.08
CA ALA A 124 -13.36 28.35 14.49
C ALA A 124 -13.79 27.33 15.57
N ARG A 125 -14.54 27.83 16.55
CA ARG A 125 -15.24 26.99 17.53
C ARG A 125 -16.41 26.25 16.90
N SER A 126 -16.92 25.24 17.59
CA SER A 126 -18.06 24.44 17.13
C SER A 126 -19.36 25.26 16.96
N ASP A 127 -19.49 26.37 17.69
CA ASP A 127 -20.63 27.30 17.64
C ASP A 127 -20.42 28.50 16.69
N GLU A 128 -19.21 28.68 16.16
CA GLU A 128 -18.86 29.72 15.21
C GLU A 128 -19.07 29.22 13.77
N GLY A 129 -20.23 29.54 13.18
CA GLY A 129 -20.62 29.03 11.86
C GLY A 129 -19.78 29.56 10.67
N PHE A 130 -19.73 28.74 9.61
CA PHE A 130 -19.04 28.95 8.30
C PHE A 130 -19.37 30.23 7.52
N GLY A 131 -20.32 31.06 7.99
CA GLY A 131 -20.81 32.25 7.29
C GLY A 131 -20.48 33.59 7.97
N ASN A 132 -19.94 33.58 9.19
CA ASN A 132 -19.69 34.81 9.92
C ASN A 132 -18.33 35.42 9.51
N LYS A 133 -18.36 36.32 8.52
CA LYS A 133 -17.17 37.06 8.05
C LYS A 133 -16.64 38.09 9.07
N GLU A 134 -17.39 38.37 10.14
CA GLU A 134 -16.95 39.19 11.27
C GLU A 134 -16.36 38.36 12.42
N ALA A 135 -16.33 37.04 12.28
CA ALA A 135 -15.88 36.17 13.35
C ALA A 135 -14.41 36.42 13.71
N ASN A 136 -14.15 36.39 15.02
CA ASN A 136 -12.84 36.69 15.59
C ASN A 136 -11.74 35.71 15.17
N PHE A 137 -12.10 34.57 14.57
CA PHE A 137 -11.15 33.60 14.06
C PHE A 137 -10.47 34.01 12.75
N LEU A 138 -11.04 34.91 11.92
CA LEU A 138 -10.37 35.35 10.69
C LEU A 138 -9.35 36.46 10.97
N HIS A 139 -8.17 36.36 10.35
CA HIS A 139 -7.15 37.40 10.44
C HIS A 139 -7.69 38.76 9.94
N GLU A 140 -7.51 39.83 10.73
CA GLU A 140 -8.05 41.17 10.44
C GLU A 140 -7.67 41.65 9.04
N LYS A 141 -6.40 41.46 8.65
CA LYS A 141 -5.88 41.90 7.34
C LYS A 141 -6.48 41.16 6.14
N LEU A 142 -7.06 39.97 6.34
CA LEU A 142 -7.85 39.31 5.29
C LEU A 142 -9.15 40.09 5.03
N ARG A 143 -9.83 40.54 6.09
CA ARG A 143 -11.10 41.29 6.00
C ARG A 143 -10.91 42.63 5.30
N SER A 144 -9.76 43.26 5.50
CA SER A 144 -9.37 44.51 4.84
C SER A 144 -8.71 44.32 3.47
N GLY A 145 -8.64 43.09 2.94
CA GLY A 145 -8.15 42.81 1.59
C GLY A 145 -6.62 42.78 1.43
N PHE A 146 -5.83 42.80 2.50
CA PHE A 146 -4.36 42.82 2.46
C PHE A 146 -3.73 41.42 2.44
N MET A 147 -4.53 40.37 2.26
CA MET A 147 -4.06 38.99 2.20
C MET A 147 -4.77 38.22 1.10
N PRO A 148 -4.12 37.21 0.49
CA PRO A 148 -4.79 36.34 -0.47
C PRO A 148 -5.96 35.60 0.19
N GLY A 149 -7.08 35.48 -0.53
CA GLY A 149 -8.26 34.75 -0.04
C GLY A 149 -7.96 33.29 0.34
N GLY A 150 -7.13 32.60 -0.45
CA GLY A 150 -6.66 31.24 -0.13
C GLY A 150 -5.49 31.19 0.86
N GLY A 151 -5.06 32.33 1.41
CA GLY A 151 -3.91 32.44 2.29
C GLY A 151 -2.61 32.15 1.56
N ASN A 152 -1.86 31.16 2.04
CA ASN A 152 -0.69 30.67 1.33
C ASN A 152 -1.16 29.68 0.25
N ILE A 153 -0.79 29.92 -1.00
CA ILE A 153 -1.35 29.23 -2.16
C ILE A 153 -0.31 28.88 -3.21
N LEU A 154 -0.64 27.87 -4.02
CA LEU A 154 0.00 27.56 -5.30
C LEU A 154 -1.08 27.34 -6.36
N TRP A 155 -0.97 28.03 -7.50
CA TRP A 155 -1.70 27.72 -8.72
C TRP A 155 -0.76 27.05 -9.72
N VAL A 156 -1.14 25.90 -10.24
CA VAL A 156 -0.32 25.07 -11.12
C VAL A 156 -1.05 24.83 -12.43
N ASP A 157 -0.43 25.22 -13.54
CA ASP A 157 -0.87 24.86 -14.89
C ASP A 157 -0.32 23.50 -15.26
N HIS A 158 -1.20 22.60 -15.72
CA HIS A 158 -0.86 21.27 -16.19
C HIS A 158 -0.78 21.24 -17.73
N ALA A 159 -0.06 20.25 -18.26
CA ALA A 159 0.20 20.13 -19.70
C ALA A 159 -1.08 19.91 -20.56
N ASP A 160 -2.14 19.41 -19.95
CA ASP A 160 -3.44 19.25 -20.61
C ASP A 160 -4.26 20.54 -20.69
N GLY A 161 -3.78 21.62 -20.07
CA GLY A 161 -4.44 22.93 -20.00
C GLY A 161 -5.38 23.09 -18.80
N SER A 162 -5.44 22.12 -17.88
CA SER A 162 -6.11 22.33 -16.59
C SER A 162 -5.22 23.16 -15.66
N ARG A 163 -5.84 23.83 -14.70
CA ARG A 163 -5.16 24.58 -13.65
C ARG A 163 -5.66 24.12 -12.28
N ALA A 164 -4.75 23.74 -11.39
CA ALA A 164 -5.07 23.32 -10.03
C ALA A 164 -4.70 24.39 -8.99
N LEU A 165 -5.59 24.66 -8.04
CA LEU A 165 -5.28 25.41 -6.81
C LEU A 165 -4.94 24.45 -5.67
N TYR A 166 -3.94 24.84 -4.88
CA TYR A 166 -3.66 24.34 -3.54
C TYR A 166 -3.67 25.53 -2.59
N ALA A 167 -4.47 25.49 -1.52
CA ALA A 167 -4.65 26.63 -0.62
C ALA A 167 -4.59 26.27 0.87
N HIS A 168 -4.51 27.31 1.69
CA HIS A 168 -4.44 27.26 3.15
C HIS A 168 -3.17 26.59 3.69
N PHE A 169 -2.04 26.73 2.99
CA PHE A 169 -0.77 26.26 3.54
C PHE A 169 -0.40 27.03 4.82
N ARG A 170 0.32 26.35 5.71
CA ARG A 170 0.90 26.96 6.91
C ARG A 170 1.96 27.99 6.52
N THR A 171 1.95 29.13 7.21
CA THR A 171 2.89 30.25 6.99
C THR A 171 4.34 29.75 6.90
N GLY A 172 5.04 30.14 5.84
CA GLY A 172 6.46 29.88 5.65
C GLY A 172 6.83 28.45 5.26
N THR A 173 5.85 27.55 5.05
CA THR A 173 6.15 26.13 4.76
C THR A 173 6.25 25.79 3.28
N ILE A 174 5.67 26.61 2.39
CA ILE A 174 5.93 26.49 0.95
C ILE A 174 7.41 26.85 0.71
N PRO A 175 8.23 25.95 0.13
CA PRO A 175 9.65 26.22 -0.09
C PRO A 175 9.87 27.50 -0.92
N ALA A 176 10.89 28.29 -0.56
CA ALA A 176 11.23 29.51 -1.28
C ALA A 176 11.55 29.27 -2.78
N ALA A 177 12.07 28.08 -3.10
CA ALA A 177 12.33 27.66 -4.48
C ALA A 177 11.05 27.45 -5.31
N LEU A 178 9.88 27.30 -4.68
CA LEU A 178 8.59 27.14 -5.36
C LEU A 178 7.80 28.45 -5.44
N CYS A 179 8.11 29.43 -4.58
CA CYS A 179 7.38 30.68 -4.53
C CYS A 179 8.26 31.86 -4.09
N ALA A 180 8.47 32.80 -5.00
CA ALA A 180 9.21 34.03 -4.73
C ALA A 180 8.44 35.01 -3.83
N LYS A 181 7.09 34.97 -3.83
CA LYS A 181 6.22 35.89 -3.08
C LYS A 181 6.22 35.61 -1.57
N ASN A 182 7.14 36.24 -0.84
CA ASN A 182 7.42 36.00 0.59
C ASN A 182 6.89 37.07 1.55
N LYS A 183 6.15 38.08 1.08
CA LYS A 183 5.62 39.11 1.97
C LYS A 183 4.53 38.53 2.87
N ALA A 184 4.39 39.09 4.06
CA ALA A 184 3.30 38.70 4.96
C ALA A 184 1.94 39.23 4.48
N LEU A 185 1.93 40.44 3.93
CA LEU A 185 0.74 41.14 3.45
C LEU A 185 1.00 41.67 2.05
N PHE A 186 -0.07 41.90 1.30
CA PHE A 186 -0.03 42.70 0.08
C PHE A 186 0.40 44.13 0.38
N ASP A 187 0.97 44.80 -0.62
CA ASP A 187 1.30 46.22 -0.49
C ASP A 187 0.03 47.08 -0.56
N LYS A 188 -0.99 46.59 -1.25
CA LYS A 188 -2.31 47.23 -1.39
C LYS A 188 -3.46 46.22 -1.23
N PRO A 189 -4.69 46.68 -0.93
CA PRO A 189 -5.87 45.83 -0.94
C PRO A 189 -6.05 45.07 -2.26
N PHE A 190 -6.51 43.82 -2.21
CA PHE A 190 -6.64 42.92 -3.38
C PHE A 190 -7.59 43.45 -4.46
N ASN A 191 -8.60 44.23 -4.08
CA ASN A 191 -9.49 44.93 -5.02
C ASN A 191 -8.79 46.08 -5.78
N GLU A 192 -7.55 46.40 -5.41
CA GLU A 192 -6.73 47.46 -6.00
C GLU A 192 -5.47 46.91 -6.71
N GLN A 193 -5.11 45.63 -6.53
CA GLN A 193 -4.05 44.90 -7.26
C GLN A 193 -4.08 43.37 -6.98
N SER A 194 -3.93 42.50 -7.98
CA SER A 194 -3.79 41.04 -7.80
C SER A 194 -2.32 40.59 -7.79
N GLU A 195 -1.71 40.49 -6.61
CA GLU A 195 -0.25 40.30 -6.46
C GLU A 195 0.23 38.84 -6.49
N THR A 196 -0.67 37.86 -6.70
CA THR A 196 -0.30 36.44 -6.60
C THR A 196 0.30 35.88 -7.89
N MET A 197 0.03 36.49 -9.04
CA MET A 197 0.56 36.01 -10.34
C MET A 197 2.08 36.18 -10.39
N LEU A 198 2.74 35.18 -10.95
CA LEU A 198 4.17 35.19 -11.21
C LEU A 198 4.45 35.72 -12.61
N ALA A 199 5.48 36.57 -12.72
CA ALA A 199 6.07 36.87 -14.02
C ALA A 199 6.62 35.58 -14.64
N GLU A 200 6.70 35.51 -15.97
CA GLU A 200 7.12 34.29 -16.67
C GLU A 200 8.48 33.75 -16.17
N ALA A 201 9.44 34.65 -15.92
CA ALA A 201 10.76 34.31 -15.40
C ALA A 201 10.76 33.81 -13.93
N GLU A 202 9.68 34.02 -13.18
CA GLU A 202 9.53 33.58 -11.79
C GLU A 202 8.79 32.24 -11.67
N ARG A 203 8.24 31.71 -12.77
CA ARG A 203 7.47 30.47 -12.78
C ARG A 203 8.39 29.27 -12.54
N VAL A 204 7.85 28.28 -11.82
CA VAL A 204 8.64 27.12 -11.37
C VAL A 204 7.98 25.82 -11.82
N GLU A 205 8.76 24.95 -12.45
CA GLU A 205 8.33 23.59 -12.79
C GLU A 205 8.33 22.70 -11.55
N ILE A 206 7.25 21.96 -11.36
CA ILE A 206 7.12 20.93 -10.33
C ILE A 206 6.85 19.56 -10.96
N LYS A 207 7.25 18.52 -10.23
CA LYS A 207 6.99 17.13 -10.61
C LYS A 207 5.84 16.57 -9.77
N ARG A 208 5.04 15.70 -10.36
CA ARG A 208 4.07 14.88 -9.64
C ARG A 208 4.69 14.23 -8.40
N GLY A 209 3.97 14.34 -7.27
CA GLY A 209 4.40 13.81 -5.98
C GLY A 209 5.51 14.62 -5.27
N GLN A 210 5.94 15.75 -5.82
CA GLN A 210 6.85 16.70 -5.18
C GLN A 210 6.20 17.36 -3.97
N TYR A 211 6.95 17.49 -2.88
CA TYR A 211 6.51 18.19 -1.68
C TYR A 211 6.27 19.68 -1.96
N LEU A 212 5.14 20.21 -1.52
CA LEU A 212 4.70 21.59 -1.77
C LEU A 212 4.67 22.47 -0.52
N GLY A 213 4.46 21.89 0.66
CA GLY A 213 4.33 22.62 1.92
C GLY A 213 3.52 21.81 2.94
N LEU A 214 3.14 22.45 4.03
CA LEU A 214 2.32 21.84 5.07
C LEU A 214 0.91 22.45 5.11
N VAL A 215 -0.08 21.64 5.46
CA VAL A 215 -1.44 22.11 5.73
C VAL A 215 -1.43 23.08 6.91
N GLY A 216 -2.13 24.20 6.74
CA GLY A 216 -2.34 25.23 7.76
C GLY A 216 -3.76 25.78 7.71
N ASN A 217 -3.90 27.02 8.16
CA ASN A 217 -5.16 27.74 8.37
C ASN A 217 -5.02 29.23 7.97
N ALA A 218 -4.19 29.55 6.97
CA ALA A 218 -4.07 30.91 6.45
C ALA A 218 -5.19 31.24 5.45
N GLY A 219 -5.65 32.49 5.42
CA GLY A 219 -6.69 32.95 4.49
C GLY A 219 -8.11 32.69 4.98
N ASN A 220 -9.07 32.62 4.06
CA ASN A 220 -10.49 32.44 4.37
C ASN A 220 -10.80 30.98 4.71
N SER A 221 -10.34 30.55 5.89
CA SER A 221 -10.40 29.19 6.39
C SER A 221 -10.98 29.19 7.80
N THR A 222 -11.89 28.26 8.08
CA THR A 222 -12.48 28.08 9.42
C THR A 222 -11.62 27.21 10.34
N GLY A 223 -10.56 26.61 9.83
CA GLY A 223 -9.67 25.72 10.58
C GLY A 223 -8.77 24.93 9.64
N PRO A 224 -7.72 24.27 10.15
CA PRO A 224 -6.78 23.52 9.31
C PRO A 224 -7.45 22.56 8.33
N HIS A 225 -7.19 22.77 7.04
CA HIS A 225 -7.57 21.89 5.94
C HIS A 225 -6.75 22.22 4.69
N LEU A 226 -6.66 21.29 3.74
CA LEU A 226 -6.16 21.59 2.40
C LEU A 226 -7.37 21.83 1.49
N HIS A 227 -7.46 23.02 0.90
CA HIS A 227 -8.39 23.27 -0.19
C HIS A 227 -7.72 22.98 -1.53
N ILE A 228 -8.37 22.18 -2.37
CA ILE A 228 -7.99 21.98 -3.77
C ILE A 228 -9.20 22.19 -4.69
N HIS A 229 -8.96 22.69 -5.89
CA HIS A 229 -9.90 22.58 -7.01
C HIS A 229 -9.14 22.62 -8.33
N VAL A 230 -9.81 22.21 -9.40
CA VAL A 230 -9.31 22.28 -10.76
C VAL A 230 -10.24 23.15 -11.58
N GLU A 231 -9.67 24.02 -12.41
CA GLU A 231 -10.39 24.83 -13.37
C GLU A 231 -9.77 24.68 -14.77
N ARG A 232 -10.58 25.00 -15.77
CA ARG A 232 -10.16 25.14 -17.16
C ARG A 232 -10.89 26.30 -17.78
N ASP A 233 -10.13 27.24 -18.34
CA ASP A 233 -10.67 28.45 -18.97
C ASP A 233 -11.66 29.21 -18.06
N GLY A 234 -11.36 29.26 -16.75
CA GLY A 234 -12.21 29.91 -15.74
C GLY A 234 -13.52 29.18 -15.42
N GLN A 235 -13.64 27.90 -15.80
CA GLN A 235 -14.75 27.01 -15.46
C GLN A 235 -14.29 25.90 -14.52
N ALA A 236 -15.14 25.54 -13.57
CA ALA A 236 -14.84 24.45 -12.64
C ALA A 236 -14.77 23.09 -13.37
N GLU A 237 -13.75 22.30 -13.07
CA GLU A 237 -13.54 20.96 -13.61
C GLU A 237 -13.55 19.91 -12.49
N ALA A 238 -14.16 18.76 -12.77
CA ALA A 238 -14.19 17.66 -11.81
C ALA A 238 -12.80 17.07 -11.64
N VAL A 239 -12.43 16.74 -10.40
CA VAL A 239 -11.13 16.11 -10.13
C VAL A 239 -11.24 14.60 -10.29
N VAL A 240 -10.42 14.04 -11.18
CA VAL A 240 -10.32 12.60 -11.45
C VAL A 240 -9.00 12.06 -10.89
N PHE A 241 -9.06 11.15 -9.93
CA PHE A 241 -7.90 10.61 -9.23
C PHE A 241 -7.42 9.28 -9.80
N ASN A 242 -6.11 9.05 -9.87
CA ASN A 242 -5.54 7.80 -10.40
C ASN A 242 -5.78 6.63 -9.44
N HIS A 243 -5.83 6.95 -8.16
CA HIS A 243 -5.80 6.00 -7.06
C HIS A 243 -6.39 6.63 -5.80
N GLY A 244 -6.75 5.78 -4.85
CA GLY A 244 -7.33 6.15 -3.57
C GLY A 244 -8.47 5.21 -3.21
N LEU A 245 -8.54 4.90 -1.92
CA LEU A 245 -9.71 4.22 -1.36
C LEU A 245 -10.56 5.21 -0.55
N ALA A 246 -11.87 5.03 -0.61
CA ALA A 246 -12.82 5.72 0.25
C ALA A 246 -13.62 4.71 1.07
N SER A 247 -14.00 5.14 2.27
CA SER A 247 -15.03 4.47 3.05
C SER A 247 -15.97 5.54 3.62
N PRO A 248 -17.30 5.33 3.59
CA PRO A 248 -18.22 6.24 4.25
C PRO A 248 -17.89 6.34 5.75
N VAL A 249 -18.04 7.53 6.31
CA VAL A 249 -17.90 7.73 7.76
C VAL A 249 -19.17 7.19 8.42
N ILE A 250 -19.09 5.98 9.00
CA ILE A 250 -20.22 5.33 9.68
C ILE A 250 -20.01 5.44 11.19
N GLY A 251 -20.76 6.31 11.87
CA GLY A 251 -20.91 6.34 13.33
C GLY A 251 -19.64 6.05 14.16
N SER A 252 -19.78 5.10 15.10
CA SER A 252 -18.81 4.80 16.16
C SER A 252 -17.85 3.65 15.88
N VAL A 253 -17.78 3.15 14.64
CA VAL A 253 -16.96 1.97 14.33
C VAL A 253 -15.47 2.28 14.26
N THR A 254 -14.67 1.42 14.88
CA THR A 254 -13.19 1.45 14.87
C THR A 254 -12.61 1.25 13.48
N ASP A 255 -13.28 0.45 12.66
CA ASP A 255 -12.93 0.18 11.27
C ASP A 255 -14.10 0.63 10.40
N PRO A 256 -13.94 1.68 9.58
CA PRO A 256 -15.00 2.15 8.72
C PRO A 256 -15.23 1.06 7.66
N GLY A 257 -16.47 0.55 7.58
CA GLY A 257 -16.87 -0.71 6.94
C GLY A 257 -16.17 -1.10 5.62
N GLN A 258 -16.90 -1.08 4.50
CA GLN A 258 -16.34 -1.49 3.21
C GLN A 258 -15.55 -0.35 2.55
N TRP A 259 -14.28 -0.62 2.23
CA TRP A 259 -13.42 0.27 1.47
C TRP A 259 -13.57 0.00 -0.03
N ALA A 260 -13.72 1.05 -0.81
CA ALA A 260 -13.82 0.97 -2.28
C ALA A 260 -12.79 1.88 -2.94
N ALA A 261 -12.16 1.40 -4.02
CA ALA A 261 -11.29 2.22 -4.84
C ALA A 261 -12.13 3.19 -5.69
N PHE A 262 -11.63 4.42 -5.87
CA PHE A 262 -12.18 5.41 -6.80
C PHE A 262 -11.20 5.77 -7.91
N LYS A 263 -10.31 4.85 -8.26
CA LYS A 263 -9.38 4.97 -9.39
C LYS A 263 -10.12 5.33 -10.68
N GLY A 264 -9.63 6.34 -11.39
CA GLY A 264 -10.25 6.87 -12.60
C GLY A 264 -11.55 7.66 -12.33
N GLY A 265 -11.83 7.99 -11.07
CA GLY A 265 -13.02 8.72 -10.65
C GLY A 265 -12.70 9.79 -9.60
N SER A 266 -13.76 10.43 -9.10
CA SER A 266 -13.64 11.43 -8.04
C SER A 266 -13.85 10.82 -6.66
N ILE A 267 -13.45 11.52 -5.60
CA ILE A 267 -13.79 11.12 -4.22
C ILE A 267 -15.32 11.06 -4.12
N PRO A 268 -15.90 9.95 -3.61
CA PRO A 268 -17.35 9.79 -3.51
C PRO A 268 -18.04 10.97 -2.79
N PRO A 269 -19.28 11.30 -3.16
CA PRO A 269 -20.05 12.34 -2.49
C PRO A 269 -20.30 12.00 -1.01
N GLY A 270 -20.54 13.04 -0.22
CA GLY A 270 -20.79 12.91 1.22
C GLY A 270 -19.53 12.72 2.07
N PRO A 271 -19.71 12.52 3.40
CA PRO A 271 -18.62 12.34 4.33
C PRO A 271 -17.90 11.00 4.11
N ASN A 272 -16.62 11.06 3.75
CA ASN A 272 -15.81 9.88 3.49
C ASN A 272 -14.46 10.00 4.20
N LEU A 273 -14.00 8.88 4.77
CA LEU A 273 -12.59 8.66 5.02
C LEU A 273 -11.91 8.31 3.70
N ILE A 274 -10.68 8.78 3.54
CA ILE A 274 -9.89 8.69 2.33
C ILE A 274 -8.54 8.11 2.71
N TRP A 275 -8.19 7.02 2.04
CA TRP A 275 -6.91 6.36 2.19
C TRP A 275 -6.10 6.54 0.91
N PRO A 276 -5.24 7.58 0.83
CA PRO A 276 -4.43 7.84 -0.35
C PRO A 276 -3.35 6.77 -0.50
N PRO A 277 -2.84 6.53 -1.72
CA PRO A 277 -1.74 5.60 -1.94
C PRO A 277 -0.58 5.82 -0.98
N ARG A 278 0.06 4.73 -0.62
CA ARG A 278 1.33 4.76 0.12
C ARG A 278 2.49 4.35 -0.75
N LYS A 279 3.60 5.03 -0.57
CA LYS A 279 4.88 4.63 -1.14
C LYS A 279 5.57 3.67 -0.18
N LEU A 280 5.88 2.46 -0.62
CA LEU A 280 6.76 1.55 0.09
C LEU A 280 8.15 1.57 -0.53
N GLY A 281 9.07 0.91 0.16
CA GLY A 281 10.33 0.50 -0.43
C GLY A 281 10.14 -0.61 -1.46
N ASP A 282 11.18 -1.36 -1.71
CA ASP A 282 11.15 -2.52 -2.60
C ASP A 282 10.36 -3.71 -2.02
N HIS A 283 10.10 -3.73 -0.71
CA HIS A 283 9.39 -4.79 0.00
C HIS A 283 8.51 -4.25 1.13
N PHE A 284 7.38 -4.93 1.38
CA PHE A 284 6.57 -4.76 2.58
C PHE A 284 6.12 -6.13 3.08
N ALA A 285 6.49 -6.46 4.32
CA ALA A 285 6.13 -7.73 4.94
C ALA A 285 5.37 -7.51 6.26
N ARG A 286 4.47 -8.44 6.56
CA ARG A 286 3.78 -8.55 7.85
C ARG A 286 3.66 -10.02 8.24
N HIS A 287 3.83 -10.29 9.53
CA HIS A 287 3.62 -11.62 10.10
C HIS A 287 2.59 -11.53 11.24
N GLY A 288 1.87 -12.62 11.50
CA GLY A 288 0.80 -12.67 12.50
C GLY A 288 -0.29 -11.63 12.26
N PHE A 289 -0.52 -11.28 11.00
CA PHE A 289 -1.46 -10.24 10.61
C PHE A 289 -2.89 -10.75 10.76
N PRO A 290 -3.78 -10.04 11.49
CA PRO A 290 -5.15 -10.53 11.70
C PRO A 290 -5.91 -10.67 10.38
N ALA A 291 -6.49 -11.85 10.13
CA ALA A 291 -7.20 -12.16 8.88
C ALA A 291 -8.33 -11.16 8.59
N ALA A 292 -9.07 -10.74 9.62
CA ALA A 292 -10.16 -9.77 9.53
C ALA A 292 -9.72 -8.38 9.01
N GLN A 293 -8.43 -8.06 9.06
CA GLN A 293 -7.89 -6.78 8.57
C GLN A 293 -7.33 -6.89 7.14
N PHE A 294 -7.24 -8.10 6.58
CA PHE A 294 -6.54 -8.34 5.33
C PHE A 294 -7.19 -7.65 4.15
N GLN A 295 -8.51 -7.75 4.02
CA GLN A 295 -9.21 -7.30 2.82
C GLN A 295 -8.94 -5.82 2.51
N LYS A 296 -9.07 -4.94 3.51
CA LYS A 296 -8.78 -3.51 3.30
C LYS A 296 -7.32 -3.25 2.97
N TRP A 297 -6.39 -4.00 3.57
CA TRP A 297 -4.96 -3.86 3.28
C TRP A 297 -4.59 -4.41 1.91
N PHE A 298 -5.24 -5.49 1.47
CA PHE A 298 -5.12 -6.03 0.14
C PHE A 298 -5.53 -4.98 -0.90
N LEU A 299 -6.72 -4.39 -0.74
CA LEU A 299 -7.19 -3.31 -1.61
C LEU A 299 -6.21 -2.13 -1.58
N HIS A 300 -5.77 -1.71 -0.39
CA HIS A 300 -4.94 -0.52 -0.24
C HIS A 300 -3.54 -0.69 -0.85
N LEU A 301 -2.90 -1.84 -0.63
CA LEU A 301 -1.57 -2.13 -1.19
C LEU A 301 -1.66 -2.34 -2.71
N SER A 302 -2.72 -2.98 -3.20
CA SER A 302 -2.98 -3.13 -4.64
C SER A 302 -3.17 -1.77 -5.33
N ASP A 303 -4.01 -0.91 -4.75
CA ASP A 303 -4.21 0.46 -5.23
C ASP A 303 -2.93 1.31 -5.14
N SER A 304 -2.07 1.03 -4.17
CA SER A 304 -0.75 1.67 -4.04
C SER A 304 0.30 1.17 -5.04
N GLY A 305 -0.06 0.27 -5.97
CA GLY A 305 0.84 -0.25 -7.01
C GLY A 305 1.71 -1.43 -6.56
N TYR A 306 1.31 -2.13 -5.50
CA TYR A 306 2.00 -3.33 -5.01
C TYR A 306 1.25 -4.58 -5.42
N TRP A 307 1.97 -5.70 -5.50
CA TRP A 307 1.38 -7.01 -5.65
C TRP A 307 1.83 -7.94 -4.53
N LEU A 308 0.94 -8.85 -4.15
CA LEU A 308 1.19 -9.88 -3.16
C LEU A 308 2.11 -10.93 -3.79
N THR A 309 3.25 -11.22 -3.16
CA THR A 309 4.25 -12.19 -3.66
C THR A 309 4.34 -13.43 -2.79
N TRP A 310 3.93 -13.32 -1.53
CA TRP A 310 3.86 -14.42 -0.58
C TRP A 310 2.64 -14.25 0.32
N ILE A 311 1.94 -15.34 0.56
CA ILE A 311 0.87 -15.44 1.55
C ILE A 311 1.00 -16.79 2.26
N ASP A 312 0.71 -16.78 3.55
CA ASP A 312 0.61 -17.96 4.40
C ASP A 312 -0.59 -17.77 5.33
N LEU A 313 -1.43 -18.80 5.46
CA LEU A 313 -2.69 -18.75 6.21
C LEU A 313 -2.61 -19.68 7.42
N PHE A 314 -2.93 -19.20 8.62
CA PHE A 314 -2.90 -20.07 9.80
C PHE A 314 -3.85 -19.63 10.90
N SER A 315 -4.32 -20.60 11.71
CA SER A 315 -4.95 -20.33 13.00
C SER A 315 -3.90 -20.44 14.11
N GLY A 316 -4.00 -19.59 15.12
CA GLY A 316 -3.20 -19.74 16.34
C GLY A 316 -3.84 -19.10 17.55
N ALA A 317 -3.10 -19.04 18.65
CA ALA A 317 -3.56 -18.36 19.86
C ALA A 317 -4.04 -16.93 19.53
N GLY A 318 -5.33 -16.67 19.76
CA GLY A 318 -5.97 -15.36 19.53
C GLY A 318 -6.75 -15.20 18.23
N GLY A 319 -6.82 -16.23 17.36
CA GLY A 319 -7.70 -16.23 16.18
C GLY A 319 -7.02 -16.66 14.89
N ASP A 320 -7.51 -16.11 13.79
CA ASP A 320 -7.09 -16.41 12.43
C ASP A 320 -6.15 -15.32 11.90
N TYR A 321 -5.05 -15.76 11.29
CA TYR A 321 -3.94 -14.91 10.89
C TYR A 321 -3.46 -15.26 9.49
N LEU A 322 -2.63 -14.36 8.97
CA LEU A 322 -1.83 -14.59 7.80
C LEU A 322 -0.45 -13.92 7.93
N ASN A 323 0.47 -14.40 7.12
CA ASN A 323 1.72 -13.71 6.85
C ASN A 323 1.76 -13.31 5.38
N MET A 324 2.30 -12.13 5.07
CA MET A 324 2.28 -11.59 3.72
C MET A 324 3.57 -10.88 3.37
N VAL A 325 3.98 -11.00 2.11
CA VAL A 325 5.04 -10.19 1.50
C VAL A 325 4.50 -9.55 0.23
N TRP A 326 4.79 -8.27 0.07
CA TRP A 326 4.39 -7.43 -1.04
C TRP A 326 5.61 -6.76 -1.65
N GLN A 327 5.57 -6.57 -2.97
CA GLN A 327 6.59 -5.88 -3.75
C GLN A 327 5.92 -4.91 -4.73
N PRO A 328 6.65 -3.94 -5.33
CA PRO A 328 6.11 -3.18 -6.45
C PRO A 328 5.65 -4.10 -7.58
N ALA A 329 4.43 -3.88 -8.08
CA ALA A 329 3.86 -4.70 -9.13
C ALA A 329 4.64 -4.58 -10.45
N ARG A 330 4.82 -5.71 -11.14
CA ARG A 330 5.41 -5.79 -12.48
C ARG A 330 4.47 -6.56 -13.41
N GLY A 331 3.61 -5.81 -14.09
CA GLY A 331 2.55 -6.36 -14.93
C GLY A 331 1.26 -6.65 -14.17
N ARG A 332 0.30 -7.26 -14.86
CA ARG A 332 -1.01 -7.59 -14.29
C ARG A 332 -0.95 -8.86 -13.45
N TRP A 333 -1.69 -8.85 -12.36
CA TRP A 333 -1.76 -9.93 -11.40
C TRP A 333 -3.16 -10.02 -10.79
N ARG A 334 -3.46 -11.16 -10.18
CA ARG A 334 -4.71 -11.43 -9.46
C ARG A 334 -4.39 -12.26 -8.23
N ALA A 335 -5.15 -12.12 -7.15
CA ALA A 335 -5.07 -13.05 -6.04
C ALA A 335 -6.44 -13.25 -5.40
N HIS A 336 -6.63 -14.44 -4.84
CA HIS A 336 -7.77 -14.79 -4.02
C HIS A 336 -7.24 -15.40 -2.73
N VAL A 337 -7.74 -14.98 -1.58
CA VAL A 337 -7.19 -15.34 -0.27
C VAL A 337 -8.32 -15.60 0.70
N GLY A 338 -8.21 -16.65 1.50
CA GLY A 338 -9.17 -16.90 2.57
C GLY A 338 -10.51 -17.46 2.08
N ILE A 339 -10.53 -18.09 0.91
CA ILE A 339 -11.75 -18.65 0.30
C ILE A 339 -11.87 -20.15 0.57
N ASP A 340 -13.09 -20.69 0.51
CA ASP A 340 -13.31 -22.13 0.64
C ASP A 340 -12.93 -22.90 -0.63
N ALA A 341 -13.03 -24.24 -0.57
CA ALA A 341 -12.63 -25.12 -1.66
C ALA A 341 -13.45 -24.92 -2.95
N GLY A 342 -14.75 -24.65 -2.83
CA GLY A 342 -15.65 -24.46 -3.97
C GLY A 342 -15.29 -23.17 -4.70
N ARG A 343 -15.21 -22.07 -3.94
CA ARG A 343 -14.81 -20.77 -4.50
C ARG A 343 -13.38 -20.78 -5.03
N PHE A 344 -12.48 -21.54 -4.41
CA PHE A 344 -11.11 -21.72 -4.90
C PHE A 344 -11.09 -22.37 -6.29
N GLN A 345 -11.88 -23.42 -6.48
CA GLN A 345 -12.00 -24.08 -7.78
C GLN A 345 -12.58 -23.14 -8.85
N GLU A 346 -13.63 -22.40 -8.52
CA GLU A 346 -14.26 -21.43 -9.42
C GLU A 346 -13.28 -20.33 -9.85
N THR A 347 -12.68 -19.65 -8.87
CA THR A 347 -11.76 -18.53 -9.13
C THR A 347 -10.48 -18.97 -9.84
N PHE A 348 -10.02 -20.20 -9.59
CA PHE A 348 -8.93 -20.80 -10.36
C PHE A 348 -9.31 -20.98 -11.84
N ASN A 349 -10.49 -21.53 -12.12
CA ASN A 349 -10.96 -21.74 -13.49
C ASN A 349 -11.11 -20.39 -14.22
N GLU A 350 -11.74 -19.39 -13.57
CA GLU A 350 -11.88 -18.03 -14.08
C GLU A 350 -10.52 -17.39 -14.39
N ALA A 351 -9.55 -17.52 -13.47
CA ALA A 351 -8.20 -16.97 -13.67
C ALA A 351 -7.50 -17.61 -14.87
N VAL A 352 -7.55 -18.94 -15.01
CA VAL A 352 -6.92 -19.65 -16.13
C VAL A 352 -7.57 -19.28 -17.47
N GLU A 353 -8.89 -19.15 -17.50
CA GLU A 353 -9.63 -18.67 -18.68
C GLU A 353 -9.22 -17.25 -19.08
N ASP A 354 -9.05 -16.37 -18.10
CA ASP A 354 -8.56 -14.99 -18.28
C ASP A 354 -7.02 -14.91 -18.54
N ARG A 355 -6.33 -16.05 -18.70
CA ARG A 355 -4.86 -16.15 -18.91
C ARG A 355 -4.02 -15.68 -17.72
N TYR A 356 -4.56 -15.74 -16.52
CA TYR A 356 -3.84 -15.59 -15.26
C TYR A 356 -3.46 -16.96 -14.72
N PHE A 357 -2.16 -17.24 -14.61
CA PHE A 357 -1.67 -18.56 -14.19
C PHE A 357 -1.03 -18.48 -12.79
N PRO A 358 -1.22 -19.51 -11.95
CA PRO A 358 -0.86 -19.46 -10.53
C PRO A 358 0.65 -19.47 -10.32
N VAL A 359 1.16 -18.53 -9.53
CA VAL A 359 2.55 -18.47 -9.06
C VAL A 359 2.71 -18.90 -7.60
N LEU A 360 1.60 -18.96 -6.87
CA LEU A 360 1.54 -19.50 -5.52
C LEU A 360 0.13 -20.07 -5.31
N ALA A 361 0.06 -21.23 -4.68
CA ALA A 361 -1.18 -21.73 -4.09
C ALA A 361 -0.87 -22.21 -2.68
N ASP A 362 -1.74 -21.85 -1.75
CA ASP A 362 -1.58 -22.13 -0.33
C ASP A 362 -2.90 -22.60 0.30
N VAL A 363 -2.80 -23.36 1.40
CA VAL A 363 -3.93 -23.78 2.21
C VAL A 363 -3.57 -23.65 3.69
N GLY A 364 -4.44 -22.98 4.43
CA GLY A 364 -4.38 -22.88 5.88
C GLY A 364 -5.68 -23.29 6.54
N THR A 365 -5.73 -23.15 7.86
CA THR A 365 -6.96 -23.30 8.62
C THR A 365 -7.42 -21.94 9.10
N TRP A 366 -8.71 -21.63 8.98
CA TRP A 366 -9.37 -20.57 9.74
C TRP A 366 -10.57 -21.13 10.47
N SER A 367 -10.68 -20.86 11.77
CA SER A 367 -11.76 -21.39 12.61
C SER A 367 -11.96 -22.91 12.45
N GLY A 368 -10.86 -23.66 12.29
CA GLY A 368 -10.87 -25.12 12.11
C GLY A 368 -11.23 -25.63 10.71
N MET A 369 -11.53 -24.74 9.75
CA MET A 369 -11.92 -25.10 8.39
C MET A 369 -10.81 -24.77 7.38
N PRO A 370 -10.67 -25.53 6.26
CA PRO A 370 -9.73 -25.20 5.21
C PRO A 370 -10.04 -23.83 4.60
N ARG A 371 -8.99 -23.05 4.38
CA ARG A 371 -9.03 -21.82 3.59
C ARG A 371 -7.87 -21.81 2.62
N TYR A 372 -8.17 -21.42 1.38
CA TYR A 372 -7.22 -21.45 0.29
C TYR A 372 -6.83 -20.04 -0.11
N ALA A 373 -5.60 -19.90 -0.60
CA ALA A 373 -5.14 -18.72 -1.29
C ALA A 373 -4.44 -19.11 -2.59
N ALA A 374 -4.56 -18.25 -3.60
CA ALA A 374 -3.73 -18.32 -4.79
C ALA A 374 -3.38 -16.93 -5.29
N ILE A 375 -2.17 -16.82 -5.82
CA ILE A 375 -1.63 -15.63 -6.47
C ILE A 375 -1.36 -16.00 -7.92
N TYR A 376 -1.77 -15.15 -8.85
CA TYR A 376 -1.67 -15.37 -10.28
C TYR A 376 -0.98 -14.20 -10.96
N ARG A 377 -0.27 -14.50 -12.04
CA ARG A 377 0.26 -13.49 -12.96
C ARG A 377 -0.30 -13.72 -14.34
N GLU A 378 -0.57 -12.62 -15.02
CA GLU A 378 -1.02 -12.69 -16.40
C GLU A 378 0.08 -13.25 -17.31
N ASN A 379 -0.27 -14.23 -18.14
CA ASN A 379 0.62 -14.88 -19.09
C ASN A 379 1.91 -15.43 -18.46
N GLU A 380 1.86 -15.88 -17.20
CA GLU A 380 3.03 -16.49 -16.55
C GLU A 380 3.53 -17.71 -17.35
N PRO A 381 4.80 -17.72 -17.78
CA PRO A 381 5.28 -18.74 -18.71
C PRO A 381 5.41 -20.13 -18.07
N GLY A 382 5.27 -21.15 -18.91
CA GLY A 382 5.48 -22.54 -18.53
C GLY A 382 4.18 -23.26 -18.17
N ARG A 383 4.18 -24.57 -18.41
CA ARG A 383 3.05 -25.44 -18.03
C ARG A 383 3.01 -25.57 -16.52
N PHE A 384 1.81 -25.54 -15.93
CA PHE A 384 1.59 -25.77 -14.51
C PHE A 384 0.55 -26.87 -14.29
N GLU A 385 0.56 -27.43 -13.09
CA GLU A 385 -0.46 -28.35 -12.58
C GLU A 385 -0.72 -27.96 -11.12
N LEU A 386 -1.96 -27.64 -10.77
CA LEU A 386 -2.37 -27.36 -9.40
C LEU A 386 -3.30 -28.47 -8.92
N ARG A 387 -3.00 -29.06 -7.77
CA ARG A 387 -3.85 -30.07 -7.13
C ARG A 387 -4.04 -29.70 -5.66
N PHE A 388 -5.28 -29.77 -5.17
CA PHE A 388 -5.62 -29.38 -3.80
C PHE A 388 -6.56 -30.39 -3.13
N GLY A 389 -6.62 -30.36 -1.80
CA GLY A 389 -7.44 -31.27 -1.01
C GLY A 389 -6.96 -32.73 -1.01
N LEU A 390 -5.69 -32.98 -1.34
CA LEU A 390 -5.15 -34.34 -1.51
C LEU A 390 -4.87 -35.03 -0.17
N THR A 391 -5.06 -36.35 -0.09
CA THR A 391 -4.48 -37.17 0.99
C THR A 391 -2.96 -37.28 0.84
N ASP A 392 -2.26 -37.79 1.86
CA ASP A 392 -0.81 -38.04 1.79
C ASP A 392 -0.46 -38.97 0.62
N GLU A 393 -1.24 -40.04 0.41
CA GLU A 393 -1.02 -41.02 -0.65
C GLU A 393 -1.19 -40.38 -2.03
N GLN A 394 -2.24 -39.57 -2.19
CA GLN A 394 -2.52 -38.87 -3.45
C GLN A 394 -1.45 -37.82 -3.75
N ALA A 395 -1.01 -37.06 -2.74
CA ALA A 395 0.07 -36.09 -2.88
C ALA A 395 1.38 -36.77 -3.28
N GLN A 396 1.74 -37.87 -2.60
CA GLN A 396 2.95 -38.63 -2.88
C GLN A 396 2.94 -39.29 -4.27
N ALA A 397 1.80 -39.81 -4.71
CA ALA A 397 1.63 -40.37 -6.06
C ALA A 397 1.74 -39.28 -7.13
N GLY A 398 1.07 -38.15 -6.93
CA GLY A 398 1.12 -36.99 -7.82
C GLY A 398 2.52 -36.42 -7.95
N PHE A 399 3.26 -36.32 -6.84
CA PHE A 399 4.66 -35.88 -6.84
C PHE A 399 5.53 -36.78 -7.72
N LYS A 400 5.49 -38.10 -7.51
CA LYS A 400 6.26 -39.06 -8.31
C LYS A 400 5.92 -38.95 -9.81
N GLN A 401 4.64 -38.87 -10.13
CA GLN A 401 4.15 -38.75 -11.50
C GLN A 401 4.63 -37.46 -12.17
N LEU A 402 4.44 -36.31 -11.55
CA LEU A 402 4.71 -35.01 -12.16
C LEU A 402 6.22 -34.73 -12.25
N VAL A 403 7.00 -35.14 -11.26
CA VAL A 403 8.47 -35.07 -11.31
C VAL A 403 9.03 -35.94 -12.45
N ALA A 404 8.51 -37.16 -12.64
CA ALA A 404 8.89 -38.00 -13.77
C ALA A 404 8.53 -37.37 -15.14
N GLN A 405 7.55 -36.47 -15.18
CA GLN A 405 7.17 -35.72 -16.38
C GLN A 405 7.93 -34.39 -16.54
N GLY A 406 8.92 -34.13 -15.68
CA GLY A 406 9.77 -32.94 -15.71
C GLY A 406 9.14 -31.70 -15.09
N PHE A 407 8.10 -31.83 -14.26
CA PHE A 407 7.63 -30.74 -13.42
C PHE A 407 8.44 -30.66 -12.12
N VAL A 408 8.50 -29.46 -11.55
CA VAL A 408 9.05 -29.22 -10.21
C VAL A 408 7.96 -28.64 -9.31
N PRO A 409 7.91 -28.98 -8.01
CA PRO A 409 6.98 -28.35 -7.08
C PRO A 409 7.41 -26.89 -6.84
N GLN A 410 6.44 -25.98 -6.82
CA GLN A 410 6.62 -24.55 -6.57
C GLN A 410 6.01 -24.14 -5.22
N SER A 411 4.88 -24.73 -4.84
CA SER A 411 4.34 -24.67 -3.48
C SER A 411 3.79 -26.04 -3.06
N SER A 412 3.81 -26.32 -1.76
CA SER A 412 3.37 -27.60 -1.18
C SER A 412 2.92 -27.42 0.28
N SER A 413 1.76 -26.83 0.50
CA SER A 413 1.22 -26.64 1.86
C SER A 413 0.33 -27.78 2.31
N VAL A 414 0.24 -27.92 3.63
CA VAL A 414 -0.43 -29.02 4.30
C VAL A 414 -1.21 -28.48 5.50
N ILE A 415 -2.45 -28.91 5.65
CA ILE A 415 -3.22 -28.70 6.87
C ILE A 415 -3.56 -30.04 7.50
N SER A 416 -3.89 -30.04 8.80
CA SER A 416 -4.43 -31.20 9.49
C SER A 416 -5.80 -30.86 10.05
N ILE A 417 -6.83 -31.58 9.62
CA ILE A 417 -8.20 -31.43 10.12
C ILE A 417 -8.67 -32.79 10.60
N ASN A 418 -9.16 -32.86 11.84
CA ASN A 418 -9.63 -34.10 12.46
C ASN A 418 -8.61 -35.25 12.36
N GLY A 419 -7.33 -34.92 12.51
CA GLY A 419 -6.24 -35.89 12.42
C GLY A 419 -5.90 -36.36 11.00
N GLN A 420 -6.50 -35.78 9.95
CA GLN A 420 -6.21 -36.12 8.57
C GLN A 420 -5.47 -34.96 7.88
N ARG A 421 -4.36 -35.28 7.22
CA ARG A 421 -3.62 -34.30 6.42
C ARG A 421 -4.30 -34.05 5.07
N ARG A 422 -4.26 -32.80 4.61
CA ARG A 422 -4.72 -32.37 3.30
C ARG A 422 -3.67 -31.47 2.66
N HIS A 423 -3.28 -31.80 1.43
CA HIS A 423 -2.22 -31.10 0.70
C HIS A 423 -2.78 -30.23 -0.43
N THR A 424 -2.12 -29.10 -0.65
CA THR A 424 -2.26 -28.25 -1.83
C THR A 424 -0.88 -28.06 -2.45
N VAL A 425 -0.72 -28.49 -3.71
CA VAL A 425 0.57 -28.51 -4.38
C VAL A 425 0.46 -27.91 -5.77
N LEU A 426 1.26 -26.87 -6.02
CA LEU A 426 1.45 -26.27 -7.34
C LEU A 426 2.75 -26.80 -7.94
N TYR A 427 2.68 -27.34 -9.14
CA TYR A 427 3.82 -27.77 -9.93
C TYR A 427 3.98 -26.89 -11.17
N ARG A 428 5.21 -26.69 -11.62
CA ARG A 428 5.52 -25.95 -12.85
C ARG A 428 6.64 -26.63 -13.64
N LYS A 429 6.57 -26.55 -14.97
CA LYS A 429 7.72 -26.78 -15.85
C LYS A 429 8.54 -25.50 -15.93
N ALA A 430 9.43 -25.32 -14.97
CA ALA A 430 10.33 -24.18 -14.87
C ALA A 430 11.75 -24.63 -14.53
N ALA A 431 12.73 -23.77 -14.82
CA ALA A 431 14.11 -24.02 -14.43
C ALA A 431 14.28 -23.84 -12.91
N ALA A 432 14.36 -24.96 -12.18
CA ALA A 432 14.72 -24.97 -10.76
C ALA A 432 16.19 -25.35 -10.50
N GLY A 433 16.91 -25.80 -11.53
CA GLY A 433 18.16 -26.54 -11.34
C GLY A 433 17.88 -27.84 -10.58
N SER A 434 18.81 -28.27 -9.73
CA SER A 434 18.51 -29.35 -8.80
C SER A 434 17.56 -28.90 -7.69
N PHE A 435 16.61 -29.75 -7.30
CA PHE A 435 15.65 -29.46 -6.23
C PHE A 435 15.50 -30.63 -5.26
N TRP A 436 14.97 -30.34 -4.07
CA TRP A 436 14.58 -31.31 -3.06
C TRP A 436 13.29 -30.82 -2.39
N ALA A 437 12.33 -31.71 -2.17
CA ALA A 437 11.07 -31.38 -1.53
C ALA A 437 10.61 -32.50 -0.61
N ARG A 438 10.09 -32.15 0.56
CA ARG A 438 9.50 -33.10 1.52
C ARG A 438 8.48 -32.38 2.41
N SER A 439 7.40 -33.08 2.72
CA SER A 439 6.40 -32.71 3.73
C SER A 439 6.47 -33.64 4.94
N GLY A 440 5.83 -33.25 6.05
CA GLY A 440 5.71 -34.10 7.23
C GLY A 440 7.01 -34.27 8.00
N MET A 441 7.90 -33.27 7.98
CA MET A 441 9.13 -33.28 8.76
C MET A 441 8.91 -32.72 10.16
N THR A 442 9.50 -33.33 11.18
CA THR A 442 9.69 -32.69 12.48
C THR A 442 10.63 -31.48 12.38
N ALA A 443 10.71 -30.65 13.42
CA ALA A 443 11.64 -29.51 13.46
C ALA A 443 13.11 -29.95 13.28
N ASP A 444 13.52 -31.05 13.90
CA ASP A 444 14.87 -31.59 13.78
C ASP A 444 15.16 -32.13 12.38
N GLU A 445 14.20 -32.84 11.78
CA GLU A 445 14.32 -33.31 10.39
C GLU A 445 14.39 -32.14 9.40
N TYR A 446 13.60 -31.08 9.62
CA TYR A 446 13.69 -29.86 8.82
C TYR A 446 15.06 -29.20 8.95
N GLN A 447 15.60 -29.11 10.17
CA GLN A 447 16.92 -28.54 10.41
C GLN A 447 18.03 -29.32 9.69
N GLN A 448 17.95 -30.66 9.69
CA GLN A 448 18.87 -31.54 8.95
C GLN A 448 18.70 -31.35 7.43
N ALA A 449 17.46 -31.32 6.94
CA ALA A 449 17.17 -31.07 5.53
C ALA A 449 17.71 -29.71 5.06
N TRP A 450 17.62 -28.68 5.88
CA TRP A 450 18.19 -27.36 5.58
C TRP A 450 19.71 -27.43 5.42
N GLN A 451 20.41 -28.06 6.37
CA GLN A 451 21.88 -28.22 6.31
C GLN A 451 22.32 -29.00 5.06
N LEU A 452 21.64 -30.10 4.76
CA LEU A 452 21.92 -30.92 3.57
C LEU A 452 21.72 -30.13 2.27
N ASN A 453 20.64 -29.35 2.18
CA ASN A 453 20.33 -28.59 0.97
C ASN A 453 21.24 -27.36 0.80
N GLN A 454 21.63 -26.70 1.88
CA GLN A 454 22.65 -25.65 1.84
C GLN A 454 23.99 -26.20 1.32
N ALA A 455 24.43 -27.37 1.81
CA ALA A 455 25.63 -28.04 1.32
C ALA A 455 25.53 -28.44 -0.17
N ALA A 456 24.31 -28.73 -0.64
CA ALA A 456 24.02 -29.00 -2.05
C ALA A 456 23.82 -27.72 -2.91
N GLY A 457 24.05 -26.52 -2.36
CA GLY A 457 23.89 -25.25 -3.07
C GLY A 457 22.44 -24.89 -3.41
N ARG A 458 21.47 -25.39 -2.63
CA ARG A 458 20.04 -25.12 -2.77
C ARG A 458 19.55 -24.25 -1.63
N ASN A 459 18.59 -23.38 -1.94
CA ASN A 459 17.94 -22.48 -0.98
C ASN A 459 16.48 -22.85 -0.79
N VAL A 460 15.91 -22.56 0.39
CA VAL A 460 14.46 -22.70 0.62
C VAL A 460 13.69 -21.81 -0.34
N ARG A 461 12.71 -22.36 -1.06
CA ARG A 461 11.81 -21.65 -1.98
C ARG A 461 10.35 -21.71 -1.58
N PHE A 462 9.99 -22.69 -0.78
CA PHE A 462 8.68 -22.79 -0.18
C PHE A 462 8.85 -23.38 1.22
N LEU A 463 8.06 -22.86 2.15
CA LEU A 463 7.99 -23.34 3.52
C LEU A 463 6.57 -23.19 4.01
N ASP A 464 6.07 -24.25 4.63
CA ASP A 464 4.79 -24.29 5.33
C ASP A 464 5.01 -25.04 6.66
N VAL A 465 4.27 -24.64 7.69
CA VAL A 465 4.32 -25.25 9.02
C VAL A 465 2.91 -25.45 9.56
N TYR A 466 2.58 -26.68 9.91
CA TYR A 466 1.24 -27.04 10.34
C TYR A 466 1.28 -27.92 11.59
N ARG A 467 0.21 -27.89 12.39
CA ARG A 467 0.07 -28.80 13.53
C ARG A 467 -0.65 -30.07 13.10
N HIS A 468 -0.13 -31.22 13.50
CA HIS A 468 -0.76 -32.51 13.33
C HIS A 468 -0.58 -33.33 14.61
N MET A 469 -1.68 -33.82 15.18
CA MET A 469 -1.69 -34.57 16.45
C MET A 469 -0.90 -33.88 17.58
N GLY A 470 -1.07 -32.56 17.71
CA GLY A 470 -0.42 -31.76 18.76
C GLY A 470 1.05 -31.38 18.48
N GLN A 471 1.67 -31.87 17.41
CA GLN A 471 3.06 -31.55 17.06
C GLN A 471 3.14 -30.69 15.79
N ALA A 472 4.14 -29.80 15.71
CA ALA A 472 4.41 -29.01 14.50
C ALA A 472 5.20 -29.86 13.49
N TYR A 473 4.78 -29.80 12.23
CA TYR A 473 5.41 -30.44 11.08
C TYR A 473 5.68 -29.42 9.99
N PHE A 474 6.75 -29.65 9.24
CA PHE A 474 7.25 -28.78 8.18
C PHE A 474 7.03 -29.42 6.82
N SER A 475 6.68 -28.58 5.86
CA SER A 475 6.73 -28.86 4.43
C SER A 475 7.63 -27.86 3.75
N ALA A 476 8.65 -28.33 3.02
CA ALA A 476 9.65 -27.45 2.44
C ALA A 476 10.07 -27.90 1.04
N ILE A 477 10.34 -26.91 0.19
CA ILE A 477 10.93 -27.07 -1.14
C ILE A 477 12.23 -26.27 -1.15
N PHE A 478 13.30 -26.91 -1.59
CA PHE A 478 14.61 -26.32 -1.80
C PHE A 478 14.98 -26.42 -3.27
N SER A 479 15.51 -25.36 -3.86
CA SER A 479 16.00 -25.38 -5.23
C SER A 479 17.31 -24.61 -5.39
N GLU A 480 18.07 -25.00 -6.40
CA GLU A 480 19.31 -24.35 -6.79
C GLU A 480 19.08 -22.97 -7.41
N LEU A 481 18.01 -22.81 -8.19
CA LEU A 481 17.69 -21.56 -8.88
C LEU A 481 16.55 -20.77 -8.23
N PRO A 482 16.60 -19.42 -8.27
CA PRO A 482 17.74 -18.60 -8.75
C PRO A 482 18.98 -18.74 -7.83
N LYS A 483 20.19 -18.50 -8.35
CA LYS A 483 21.41 -18.50 -7.52
C LYS A 483 21.42 -17.30 -6.56
N GLY A 484 21.96 -17.52 -5.38
CA GLY A 484 22.09 -16.51 -4.34
C GLY A 484 22.31 -17.16 -2.98
N GLU A 485 22.25 -16.33 -1.95
CA GLU A 485 22.47 -16.71 -0.56
C GLU A 485 21.15 -16.67 0.21
N GLY A 486 20.90 -17.69 1.02
CA GLY A 486 19.69 -17.83 1.80
C GLY A 486 19.99 -18.05 3.28
N ILE A 487 19.23 -17.35 4.13
CA ILE A 487 19.18 -17.55 5.58
C ILE A 487 17.81 -18.17 5.90
N GLY A 488 17.79 -19.22 6.72
CA GLY A 488 16.57 -19.83 7.23
C GLY A 488 16.59 -19.89 8.76
N LYS A 489 15.48 -19.50 9.40
CA LYS A 489 15.28 -19.61 10.85
C LYS A 489 13.89 -20.18 11.13
N HIS A 490 13.73 -20.98 12.18
CA HIS A 490 12.43 -21.52 12.61
C HIS A 490 12.30 -21.52 14.13
N GLY A 491 11.08 -21.71 14.64
CA GLY A 491 10.80 -21.66 16.08
C GLY A 491 10.79 -20.25 16.67
N LEU A 492 10.72 -19.20 15.84
CA LEU A 492 10.80 -17.81 16.29
C LEU A 492 9.48 -17.37 16.94
N ASP A 493 9.55 -16.67 18.07
CA ASP A 493 8.43 -15.84 18.52
C ASP A 493 8.32 -14.55 17.68
N GLY A 494 7.31 -13.73 17.96
CA GLY A 494 7.09 -12.49 17.20
C GLY A 494 8.23 -11.47 17.34
N SER A 495 8.87 -11.38 18.50
CA SER A 495 9.97 -10.46 18.76
C SER A 495 11.25 -10.93 18.06
N ALA A 496 11.58 -12.22 18.19
CA ALA A 496 12.72 -12.85 17.55
C ALA A 496 12.60 -12.81 16.01
N PHE A 497 11.39 -12.98 15.47
CA PHE A 497 11.13 -12.77 14.05
C PHE A 497 11.42 -11.32 13.64
N GLN A 498 10.90 -10.34 14.38
CA GLN A 498 11.08 -8.93 14.06
C GLN A 498 12.56 -8.54 14.08
N GLN A 499 13.32 -9.00 15.08
CA GLN A 499 14.76 -8.81 15.15
C GLN A 499 15.47 -9.42 13.93
N ALA A 500 15.19 -10.69 13.60
CA ALA A 500 15.82 -11.35 12.45
C ALA A 500 15.46 -10.67 11.11
N PHE A 501 14.24 -10.12 11.00
CA PHE A 501 13.81 -9.37 9.83
C PHE A 501 14.64 -8.08 9.65
N GLU A 502 14.85 -7.33 10.73
CA GLU A 502 15.63 -6.09 10.72
C GLU A 502 17.11 -6.35 10.45
N GLU A 503 17.71 -7.35 11.12
CA GLU A 503 19.10 -7.78 10.89
C GLU A 503 19.33 -8.16 9.42
N GLY A 504 18.49 -9.05 8.88
CA GLY A 504 18.60 -9.49 7.48
C GLY A 504 18.44 -8.34 6.49
N TYR A 505 17.55 -7.38 6.78
CA TYR A 505 17.39 -6.19 5.92
C TYR A 505 18.66 -5.33 5.88
N GLN A 506 19.32 -5.11 7.03
CA GLN A 506 20.58 -4.36 7.10
C GLN A 506 21.73 -5.07 6.38
N GLU A 507 21.72 -6.41 6.34
CA GLU A 507 22.71 -7.22 5.62
C GLU A 507 22.41 -7.37 4.10
N GLY A 508 21.34 -6.71 3.62
CA GLY A 508 20.96 -6.71 2.21
C GLY A 508 20.16 -7.94 1.77
N PHE A 509 19.68 -8.75 2.71
CA PHE A 509 18.70 -9.78 2.42
C PHE A 509 17.28 -9.20 2.36
N ARG A 510 16.36 -9.95 1.75
CA ARG A 510 14.93 -9.66 1.72
C ARG A 510 14.15 -10.88 2.14
N LEU A 511 13.15 -10.69 3.01
CA LEU A 511 12.23 -11.76 3.38
C LEU A 511 11.52 -12.25 2.12
N GLN A 512 11.68 -13.54 1.80
CA GLN A 512 10.97 -14.17 0.67
C GLN A 512 9.69 -14.84 1.14
N LEU A 513 9.78 -15.53 2.28
CA LEU A 513 8.73 -16.38 2.79
C LEU A 513 8.72 -16.41 4.30
N VAL A 514 7.53 -16.63 4.85
CA VAL A 514 7.26 -16.76 6.28
C VAL A 514 6.05 -17.67 6.45
N ALA A 515 6.19 -18.68 7.29
CA ALA A 515 5.15 -19.60 7.69
C ALA A 515 4.85 -19.41 9.19
N GLY A 516 3.58 -19.30 9.53
CA GLY A 516 3.10 -19.13 10.90
C GLY A 516 2.41 -20.37 11.41
N TYR A 517 2.57 -20.67 12.69
CA TYR A 517 1.90 -21.80 13.32
C TYR A 517 1.63 -21.54 14.80
N ASP A 518 0.69 -22.30 15.34
CA ASP A 518 0.39 -22.27 16.76
C ASP A 518 1.47 -22.96 17.59
N GLY A 519 2.13 -22.22 18.48
CA GLY A 519 3.12 -22.72 19.44
C GLY A 519 2.52 -23.10 20.80
N ALA A 520 1.22 -23.42 20.85
CA ALA A 520 0.41 -23.73 22.05
C ALA A 520 0.12 -22.54 22.98
N ASN A 521 1.12 -21.73 23.34
CA ASN A 521 0.95 -20.56 24.22
C ASN A 521 1.08 -19.23 23.47
N GLU A 522 1.71 -19.25 22.31
CA GLU A 522 1.93 -18.08 21.48
C GLU A 522 2.23 -18.52 20.03
N ARG A 523 2.10 -17.57 19.11
CA ARG A 523 2.37 -17.80 17.68
C ARG A 523 3.87 -17.96 17.45
N ARG A 524 4.22 -18.89 16.56
CA ARG A 524 5.59 -19.17 16.14
C ARG A 524 5.75 -18.97 14.64
N TYR A 525 6.96 -18.66 14.22
CA TYR A 525 7.28 -18.37 12.83
C TYR A 525 8.51 -19.16 12.36
N ALA A 526 8.45 -19.58 11.11
CA ALA A 526 9.60 -20.04 10.35
C ALA A 526 9.72 -19.19 9.08
N ALA A 527 10.93 -18.78 8.73
CA ALA A 527 11.14 -17.75 7.73
C ALA A 527 12.45 -17.95 6.99
N SER A 528 12.47 -17.44 5.76
CA SER A 528 13.69 -17.40 4.95
C SER A 528 13.85 -16.05 4.26
N TRP A 529 15.08 -15.56 4.35
CA TRP A 529 15.55 -14.37 3.68
C TRP A 529 16.52 -14.76 2.57
N PHE A 530 16.47 -14.05 1.46
CA PHE A 530 17.30 -14.35 0.29
C PHE A 530 17.93 -13.08 -0.25
N ARG A 531 19.17 -13.23 -0.72
CA ARG A 531 19.91 -12.22 -1.46
C ARG A 531 20.32 -12.83 -2.80
N GLN A 532 19.70 -12.36 -3.88
CA GLN A 532 20.01 -12.84 -5.21
C GLN A 532 21.46 -12.47 -5.58
N ALA A 533 22.19 -13.41 -6.19
CA ALA A 533 23.52 -13.10 -6.72
C ALA A 533 23.39 -12.00 -7.79
N ALA A 534 24.32 -11.03 -7.79
CA ALA A 534 24.36 -10.03 -8.83
C ALA A 534 24.49 -10.71 -10.22
N PRO A 535 23.79 -10.22 -11.26
CA PRO A 535 24.03 -10.69 -12.62
C PRO A 535 25.52 -10.56 -12.95
N LEU A 536 26.12 -11.61 -13.53
CA LEU A 536 27.55 -11.67 -13.85
C LEU A 536 28.04 -10.46 -14.68
N GLU A 537 27.16 -9.79 -15.43
CA GLU A 537 27.47 -8.58 -16.19
C GLU A 537 27.87 -7.35 -15.36
N LYS A 538 27.41 -7.22 -14.11
CA LYS A 538 27.80 -6.09 -13.24
C LYS A 538 29.16 -6.28 -12.57
N ALA A 539 29.62 -7.52 -12.40
CA ALA A 539 30.94 -7.81 -11.82
C ALA A 539 32.09 -7.45 -12.78
N ALA A 540 31.88 -7.59 -14.09
CA ALA A 540 32.90 -7.26 -15.10
C ALA A 540 33.20 -5.76 -15.23
N ARG A 541 32.23 -4.87 -14.90
CA ARG A 541 32.44 -3.41 -14.99
C ARG A 541 33.19 -2.81 -13.79
N VAL A 542 33.28 -3.52 -12.66
CA VAL A 542 33.96 -3.02 -11.45
C VAL A 542 35.45 -3.36 -11.45
N VAL A 543 35.89 -4.37 -12.21
CA VAL A 543 37.31 -4.76 -12.30
C VAL A 543 38.10 -3.96 -13.36
N ALA A 544 37.41 -3.23 -14.26
CA ALA A 544 38.05 -2.46 -15.33
C ALA A 544 38.44 -1.00 -14.96
N ARG A 545 38.41 -0.64 -13.66
CA ARG A 545 38.97 0.62 -13.16
C ARG A 545 39.87 0.35 -11.96
N GLY A 546 41.02 -0.26 -12.21
CA GLY A 546 42.16 -0.19 -11.28
C GLY A 546 42.76 1.22 -11.29
N PRO A 547 43.02 1.84 -10.12
CA PRO A 547 43.69 3.12 -10.07
C PRO A 547 45.19 2.95 -10.38
N ALA A 548 45.74 3.90 -11.14
CA ALA A 548 47.16 4.05 -11.32
C ALA A 548 47.84 4.22 -9.95
N ALA A 549 48.87 3.42 -9.70
CA ALA A 549 49.68 3.47 -8.51
C ALA A 549 50.38 4.82 -8.39
N THR A 550 50.22 5.48 -7.24
CA THR A 550 51.21 6.42 -6.70
C THR A 550 51.43 6.10 -5.23
N ALA A 551 52.71 6.01 -4.87
CA ALA A 551 53.22 5.69 -3.55
C ALA A 551 52.97 6.86 -2.59
N ASP A 552 52.61 6.54 -1.34
CA ASP A 552 53.38 6.92 -0.15
C ASP A 552 52.57 6.60 1.12
N ALA A 553 53.20 5.84 2.02
CA ALA A 553 52.80 5.68 3.42
C ALA A 553 53.54 6.75 4.26
N PRO A 554 53.02 7.14 5.46
CA PRO A 554 53.37 6.35 6.64
C PRO A 554 52.30 6.26 7.76
N SER A 555 52.30 5.09 8.40
CA SER A 555 52.06 4.71 9.82
C SER A 555 51.32 5.64 10.80
N ALA A 556 50.30 5.11 11.49
CA ALA A 556 50.17 5.19 12.97
C ALA A 556 49.09 4.23 13.57
N LYS A 557 49.59 3.23 14.31
CA LYS A 557 49.17 2.68 15.63
C LYS A 557 47.67 2.41 15.94
N LEU A 558 47.37 1.11 16.05
CA LEU A 558 46.30 0.54 16.87
C LEU A 558 46.61 0.66 18.37
N SER A 559 45.57 0.95 19.18
CA SER A 559 45.54 0.71 20.62
C SER A 559 44.22 0.02 20.98
N ILE A 560 44.33 -1.14 21.61
CA ILE A 560 43.27 -1.97 22.17
C ILE A 560 43.19 -1.64 23.66
N GLY A 561 41.98 -1.42 24.19
CA GLY A 561 41.71 -1.28 25.62
C GLY A 561 40.43 -2.02 26.00
N HIS A 562 40.56 -3.05 26.83
CA HIS A 562 39.52 -3.94 27.35
C HIS A 562 38.92 -3.43 28.68
N ALA A 563 37.64 -3.81 28.91
CA ALA A 563 36.96 -4.10 30.19
C ALA A 563 36.66 -2.89 31.14
N GLN A 564 35.61 -2.81 31.96
CA GLN A 564 34.91 -3.79 32.80
C GLN A 564 33.47 -3.34 33.18
N ARG A 565 32.72 -4.33 33.72
CA ARG A 565 31.39 -4.34 34.37
C ARG A 565 31.07 -3.18 35.34
N ALA A 566 29.78 -2.87 35.45
CA ALA A 566 29.11 -2.65 36.73
C ALA A 566 27.61 -3.04 36.67
N GLU A 567 27.20 -3.90 37.60
CA GLU A 567 25.82 -4.25 37.95
C GLU A 567 25.12 -3.07 38.64
N GLN A 568 23.80 -2.91 38.50
CA GLN A 568 22.85 -2.98 39.65
C GLN A 568 21.40 -2.53 39.32
N ARG A 569 20.49 -3.36 39.84
CA ARG A 569 19.20 -3.07 40.51
C ARG A 569 17.90 -2.88 39.70
N ILE A 570 17.04 -3.86 39.96
CA ILE A 570 15.58 -3.96 39.87
C ILE A 570 14.91 -2.97 40.86
N PRO A 571 13.66 -2.52 40.60
CA PRO A 571 12.55 -3.01 41.43
C PRO A 571 11.31 -3.46 40.63
N GLN A 572 10.69 -4.54 41.14
CA GLN A 572 9.31 -4.97 40.90
C GLN A 572 8.34 -3.84 41.33
N ARG A 573 7.05 -3.71 40.97
CA ARG A 573 5.94 -4.68 40.84
C ARG A 573 4.70 -3.81 40.55
N MET A 574 3.74 -4.25 39.73
CA MET A 574 2.32 -4.20 40.11
C MET A 574 1.44 -4.99 39.13
N ARG A 575 0.59 -5.84 39.71
CA ARG A 575 -0.42 -6.66 39.06
C ARG A 575 -1.68 -5.83 38.85
N HIS A 576 -2.39 -6.04 37.75
CA HIS A 576 -3.85 -5.96 37.76
C HIS A 576 -4.49 -7.06 36.91
N ARG A 577 -5.59 -7.58 37.46
CA ARG A 577 -6.42 -8.70 37.03
C ARG A 577 -7.56 -8.21 36.12
N THR A 578 -8.08 -9.16 35.33
CA THR A 578 -9.47 -9.29 34.79
C THR A 578 -9.90 -8.26 33.73
N ARG A 579 -10.73 -8.58 32.71
CA ARG A 579 -11.76 -9.61 32.56
C ARG A 579 -12.07 -9.80 31.06
N ALA A 580 -12.46 -11.01 30.68
CA ALA A 580 -12.99 -11.35 29.36
C ALA A 580 -14.42 -10.82 29.17
N VAL A 581 -14.76 -10.39 27.95
CA VAL A 581 -16.15 -10.25 27.45
C VAL A 581 -16.20 -10.56 25.96
N GLY A 582 -17.01 -11.57 25.61
CA GLY A 582 -18.07 -11.48 24.59
C GLY A 582 -17.70 -11.41 23.12
N SER A 583 -17.86 -12.54 22.44
CA SER A 583 -17.98 -12.73 21.00
C SER A 583 -19.19 -12.02 20.37
N SER A 584 -19.05 -11.56 19.13
CA SER A 584 -20.13 -11.63 18.14
C SER A 584 -19.53 -11.97 16.78
N ALA A 585 -19.97 -13.10 16.23
CA ALA A 585 -19.82 -13.44 14.83
C ALA A 585 -20.62 -12.44 13.97
N ASP A 586 -20.14 -12.13 12.78
CA ASP A 586 -21.02 -11.94 11.62
C ASP A 586 -20.25 -12.02 10.30
N GLU A 587 -20.78 -12.95 9.49
CA GLU A 587 -21.00 -12.96 8.04
C GLU A 587 -19.88 -12.55 7.06
N GLY A 588 -19.47 -13.55 6.29
CA GLY A 588 -18.68 -13.40 5.09
C GLY A 588 -19.44 -12.62 4.02
N GLY A 589 -18.81 -11.57 3.51
CA GLY A 589 -19.25 -10.88 2.31
C GLY A 589 -18.53 -11.45 1.08
N ASP A 590 -19.29 -12.14 0.24
CA ASP A 590 -18.99 -12.31 -1.18
C ASP A 590 -19.08 -10.95 -1.91
N ILE A 591 -18.34 -10.82 -3.03
CA ILE A 591 -18.80 -10.33 -4.36
C ILE A 591 -17.64 -9.69 -5.18
N ILE A 592 -17.33 -10.38 -6.28
CA ILE A 592 -17.08 -9.94 -7.68
C ILE A 592 -16.26 -8.66 -7.93
N HIS A 593 -15.07 -8.82 -8.53
CA HIS A 593 -14.51 -7.82 -9.45
C HIS A 593 -14.72 -8.26 -10.90
N ARG A 594 -15.54 -7.49 -11.62
CA ARG A 594 -15.70 -7.52 -13.07
C ARG A 594 -14.77 -6.46 -13.69
N ARG A 595 -14.29 -6.78 -14.89
CA ARG A 595 -13.38 -6.04 -15.79
C ARG A 595 -13.68 -4.53 -15.87
N ASP A 596 -12.65 -3.70 -15.82
CA ASP A 596 -12.01 -3.05 -16.99
C ASP A 596 -10.59 -2.54 -16.66
#